data_AF-A0A1U8KT27-F1
#
_entry.id   AF-A0A1U8KT27-F1
#
_cell.length_a   1.000
_cell.length_b   1.000
_cell.length_c   1.000
_cell.angle_alpha   90.00
_cell.angle_beta   90.00
_cell.angle_gamma   90.00
#
_symmetry.space_group_name_H-M   'P 1'
#
loop_
_entity.id
_entity.type
_entity.pdbx_description
1 polymer ?
#
loop_
_entity_poly.entity_id
_entity_poly.type
_entity_poly.pdbx_seq_one_letter_code
_entity_poly.pdbx_strand_id
1 'polypeptide(L)'
;MVARANGEIEFVEEKEDEPEAFIEKEEELKYAVEGKILIIKQSLNLQSMENEQQRENIFYTQCHVQGKVCSVIIDKGALKGMTTVLLANILGQARYFTHIGRTHLAPPFLATINEKTRTPVNATVVMTLLNSIVGFFTSLDVLANLLSLTTLLIFSLVALALLVRRYYVGGETTSSNRNKLILFLMLMIGSSIATAVYWAIGKNGWIGYAVTVPIWFIATLGLNLMVKEAKKPKLWGVPLVPWIPSASFATNVFIMASVDGASYVRFGIWSLLLLVYYVFIALHASYDAAKETTDTTSAATATCLEDGGASQLHY
;
A
#
# COMPACT_ATOMS: atom_id res chain seq x y z
N MET A 1 -37.88 6.05 2.35
CA MET A 1 -38.95 6.79 3.05
C MET A 1 -40.27 6.16 2.69
N VAL A 2 -40.96 5.52 3.63
CA VAL A 2 -42.33 5.04 3.44
C VAL A 2 -43.12 5.45 4.67
N ALA A 3 -44.19 6.23 4.48
CA ALA A 3 -45.09 6.63 5.56
C ALA A 3 -46.28 5.65 5.60
N ARG A 4 -46.65 5.20 6.81
CA ARG A 4 -47.95 4.56 7.09
C ARG A 4 -48.75 5.38 8.10
N ALA A 5 -50.07 5.17 8.06
CA ALA A 5 -51.13 6.06 8.53
C ALA A 5 -51.26 6.27 10.05
N ASN A 6 -50.23 5.98 10.85
CA ASN A 6 -50.23 6.05 12.31
C ASN A 6 -49.16 6.97 12.90
N GLY A 7 -48.52 7.81 12.08
CA GLY A 7 -47.86 9.04 12.55
C GLY A 7 -46.56 8.88 13.35
N GLU A 8 -45.99 7.68 13.45
CA GLU A 8 -44.71 7.44 14.13
C GLU A 8 -43.59 7.22 13.10
N ILE A 9 -42.46 7.89 13.30
CA ILE A 9 -41.29 7.87 12.42
C ILE A 9 -40.25 6.95 13.05
N GLU A 10 -40.10 5.72 12.56
CA GLU A 10 -38.97 4.84 12.92
C GLU A 10 -37.80 5.05 11.96
N PHE A 11 -36.62 5.30 12.52
CA PHE A 11 -35.34 5.24 11.82
C PHE A 11 -34.91 3.77 11.73
N VAL A 12 -34.93 3.21 10.53
CA VAL A 12 -34.37 1.87 10.27
C VAL A 12 -32.87 2.05 9.98
N GLU A 13 -32.03 1.54 10.89
CA GLU A 13 -30.59 1.34 10.66
C GLU A 13 -30.38 0.38 9.49
N GLU A 14 -29.55 0.78 8.52
CA GLU A 14 -29.03 -0.08 7.45
C GLU A 14 -28.06 -1.10 8.08
N LYS A 15 -28.34 -2.40 7.89
CA LYS A 15 -27.38 -3.47 8.16
C LYS A 15 -26.35 -3.52 7.02
N GLU A 16 -25.09 -3.29 7.37
CA GLU A 16 -23.92 -3.63 6.55
C GLU A 16 -23.69 -5.15 6.66
N ASP A 17 -23.75 -5.87 5.54
CA ASP A 17 -23.28 -7.27 5.44
C ASP A 17 -21.79 -7.26 5.01
N GLU A 18 -20.91 -7.84 5.84
CA GLU A 18 -19.49 -8.06 5.55
C GLU A 18 -19.30 -9.11 4.43
N PRO A 19 -18.34 -8.97 3.50
CA PRO A 19 -17.99 -10.04 2.58
C PRO A 19 -16.99 -11.05 3.18
N GLU A 20 -17.38 -12.32 3.22
CA GLU A 20 -16.54 -13.48 3.50
C GLU A 20 -15.47 -13.73 2.40
N ALA A 21 -14.34 -14.30 2.81
CA ALA A 21 -13.18 -14.60 1.98
C ALA A 21 -13.40 -15.76 0.99
N PHE A 22 -12.99 -15.58 -0.27
CA PHE A 22 -12.86 -16.66 -1.26
C PHE A 22 -11.40 -17.07 -1.44
N ILE A 23 -11.12 -18.35 -1.20
CA ILE A 23 -9.85 -19.03 -1.52
C ILE A 23 -10.06 -19.82 -2.82
N GLU A 24 -9.23 -19.57 -3.83
CA GLU A 24 -9.23 -20.30 -5.11
C GLU A 24 -8.71 -21.75 -4.94
N LYS A 25 -9.44 -22.71 -5.52
CA LYS A 25 -9.00 -24.08 -5.79
C LYS A 25 -8.81 -24.23 -7.30
N GLU A 26 -7.58 -24.21 -7.81
CA GLU A 26 -7.32 -24.32 -9.25
C GLU A 26 -6.49 -25.56 -9.68
N GLU A 27 -6.04 -26.44 -8.78
CA GLU A 27 -4.97 -27.40 -9.16
C GLU A 27 -5.33 -28.87 -9.47
N GLU A 28 -6.57 -29.33 -9.36
CA GLU A 28 -6.85 -30.78 -9.58
C GLU A 28 -7.44 -31.21 -10.93
N LEU A 29 -7.64 -30.32 -11.91
CA LEU A 29 -8.34 -30.69 -13.16
C LEU A 29 -7.48 -30.75 -14.43
N LYS A 30 -6.21 -31.18 -14.36
CA LYS A 30 -5.32 -31.17 -15.55
C LYS A 30 -4.95 -32.52 -16.17
N TYR A 31 -5.38 -33.67 -15.67
CA TYR A 31 -4.92 -34.97 -16.21
C TYR A 31 -5.97 -35.99 -16.69
N ALA A 32 -7.27 -35.67 -16.70
CA ALA A 32 -8.31 -36.64 -17.09
C ALA A 32 -9.10 -36.30 -18.37
N VAL A 33 -8.76 -35.21 -19.07
CA VAL A 33 -9.69 -34.56 -20.03
C VAL A 33 -9.46 -34.94 -21.50
N GLU A 34 -8.27 -35.39 -21.91
CA GLU A 34 -7.95 -35.52 -23.34
C GLU A 34 -8.74 -36.61 -24.09
N GLY A 35 -9.14 -37.70 -23.42
CA GLY A 35 -9.87 -38.81 -24.05
C GLY A 35 -11.39 -38.64 -24.14
N LYS A 36 -11.99 -37.78 -23.29
CA LYS A 36 -13.44 -37.53 -23.26
C LYS A 36 -13.86 -36.34 -24.13
N ILE A 37 -12.90 -35.52 -24.58
CA ILE A 37 -13.11 -34.28 -25.34
C ILE A 37 -13.84 -34.49 -26.67
N LEU A 38 -13.62 -35.60 -27.38
CA LEU A 38 -14.16 -35.79 -28.74
C LEU A 38 -15.65 -36.14 -28.77
N ILE A 39 -16.12 -36.99 -27.85
CA ILE A 39 -17.53 -37.38 -27.76
C ILE A 39 -18.37 -36.25 -27.13
N ILE A 40 -17.76 -35.50 -26.21
CA ILE A 40 -18.36 -34.29 -25.62
C ILE A 40 -18.51 -33.20 -26.68
N LYS A 41 -17.58 -33.05 -27.64
CA LYS A 41 -17.70 -32.08 -28.74
C LYS A 41 -18.89 -32.36 -29.66
N GLN A 42 -19.18 -33.63 -29.95
CA GLN A 42 -20.30 -34.02 -30.80
C GLN A 42 -21.65 -33.92 -30.08
N SER A 43 -21.68 -34.25 -28.78
CA SER A 43 -22.86 -34.05 -27.93
C SER A 43 -23.13 -32.57 -27.62
N LEU A 44 -22.08 -31.75 -27.48
CA LEU A 44 -22.19 -30.29 -27.34
C LEU A 44 -22.66 -29.62 -28.62
N ASN A 45 -22.33 -30.14 -29.81
CA ASN A 45 -22.81 -29.53 -31.06
C ASN A 45 -24.31 -29.80 -31.30
N LEU A 46 -24.83 -30.94 -30.84
CA LEU A 46 -26.27 -31.24 -30.84
C LEU A 46 -27.02 -30.48 -29.73
N GLN A 47 -26.42 -30.35 -28.53
CA GLN A 47 -26.96 -29.47 -27.49
C GLN A 47 -26.80 -27.97 -27.81
N SER A 48 -25.87 -27.57 -28.67
CA SER A 48 -25.66 -26.16 -29.07
C SER A 48 -26.84 -25.62 -29.85
N MET A 49 -27.59 -26.47 -30.58
CA MET A 49 -28.77 -26.02 -31.32
C MET A 49 -30.00 -25.87 -30.41
N GLU A 50 -30.10 -26.65 -29.32
CA GLU A 50 -31.24 -26.62 -28.39
C GLU A 50 -31.00 -25.69 -27.18
N ASN A 51 -29.74 -25.52 -26.76
CA ASN A 51 -29.36 -24.63 -25.67
C ASN A 51 -29.16 -23.17 -26.10
N GLU A 52 -28.94 -22.82 -27.37
CA GLU A 52 -28.91 -21.40 -27.76
C GLU A 52 -30.25 -20.74 -27.37
N GLN A 53 -31.38 -21.40 -27.62
CA GLN A 53 -32.71 -20.85 -27.32
C GLN A 53 -33.10 -20.87 -25.83
N GLN A 54 -32.51 -21.77 -25.02
CA GLN A 54 -32.80 -21.92 -23.58
C GLN A 54 -31.76 -21.25 -22.65
N ARG A 55 -30.51 -21.11 -23.10
CA ARG A 55 -29.46 -20.27 -22.50
C ARG A 55 -29.76 -18.79 -22.74
N GLU A 56 -30.41 -18.53 -23.86
CA GLU A 56 -31.42 -17.51 -24.14
C GLU A 56 -32.49 -17.24 -23.06
N ASN A 57 -32.60 -17.90 -21.91
CA ASN A 57 -33.70 -17.66 -20.95
C ASN A 57 -33.34 -17.81 -19.45
N ILE A 58 -32.18 -18.36 -19.12
CA ILE A 58 -31.86 -18.76 -17.73
C ILE A 58 -30.88 -17.80 -17.03
N PHE A 59 -30.21 -16.90 -17.76
CA PHE A 59 -29.29 -15.91 -17.16
C PHE A 59 -29.65 -14.45 -17.48
N TYR A 60 -30.96 -14.16 -17.48
CA TYR A 60 -31.45 -12.78 -17.44
C TYR A 60 -31.82 -12.37 -16.03
N THR A 61 -30.83 -12.05 -15.22
CA THR A 61 -30.97 -10.90 -14.32
C THR A 61 -30.44 -9.67 -15.03
N GLN A 62 -31.03 -9.35 -16.18
CA GLN A 62 -31.07 -7.97 -16.65
C GLN A 62 -32.04 -7.25 -15.71
N CYS A 63 -31.57 -6.47 -14.75
CA CYS A 63 -32.40 -5.36 -14.27
C CYS A 63 -32.35 -4.27 -15.34
N HIS A 64 -33.06 -4.56 -16.43
CA HIS A 64 -33.35 -3.59 -17.46
C HIS A 64 -34.83 -3.67 -17.87
N VAL A 65 -35.71 -2.96 -17.16
CA VAL A 65 -36.97 -2.53 -17.77
C VAL A 65 -36.61 -1.38 -18.73
N GLN A 66 -36.50 -1.66 -20.04
CA GLN A 66 -36.42 -0.67 -21.14
C GLN A 66 -35.44 0.52 -21.01
N GLY A 67 -34.17 0.34 -21.39
CA GLY A 67 -33.18 1.40 -21.64
C GLY A 67 -32.36 2.13 -20.54
N LYS A 68 -32.70 2.26 -19.23
CA LYS A 68 -31.84 3.01 -18.26
C LYS A 68 -31.47 2.45 -16.86
N VAL A 69 -32.13 1.46 -16.25
CA VAL A 69 -32.11 1.31 -14.76
C VAL A 69 -30.81 0.71 -14.16
N CYS A 70 -30.27 -0.40 -14.69
CA CYS A 70 -29.03 -1.00 -14.18
C CYS A 70 -27.78 -0.13 -14.38
N SER A 71 -27.60 0.42 -15.59
CA SER A 71 -26.45 1.28 -15.89
C SER A 71 -26.46 2.51 -14.99
N VAL A 72 -27.63 3.17 -14.84
CA VAL A 72 -27.74 4.37 -14.01
C VAL A 72 -27.42 4.11 -12.54
N ILE A 73 -27.76 2.93 -12.00
CA ILE A 73 -27.43 2.57 -10.61
C ILE A 73 -25.92 2.33 -10.46
N ILE A 74 -25.31 1.57 -11.39
CA ILE A 74 -23.88 1.26 -11.36
C ILE A 74 -23.05 2.53 -11.57
N ASP A 75 -23.41 3.38 -12.53
CA ASP A 75 -22.70 4.62 -12.84
C ASP A 75 -22.79 5.62 -11.67
N LYS A 76 -23.97 5.76 -11.05
CA LYS A 76 -24.14 6.60 -9.85
C LYS A 76 -23.39 6.03 -8.65
N GLY A 77 -23.37 4.70 -8.49
CA GLY A 77 -22.63 4.02 -7.44
C GLY A 77 -21.12 4.23 -7.58
N ALA A 78 -20.59 4.04 -8.78
CA ALA A 78 -19.18 4.27 -9.10
C ALA A 78 -18.79 5.74 -8.89
N LEU A 79 -19.61 6.70 -9.37
CA LEU A 79 -19.36 8.13 -9.17
C LEU A 79 -19.33 8.49 -7.68
N LYS A 80 -20.32 8.02 -6.89
CA LYS A 80 -20.37 8.25 -5.44
C LYS A 80 -19.15 7.63 -4.75
N GLY A 81 -18.81 6.38 -5.07
CA GLY A 81 -17.69 5.65 -4.47
C GLY A 81 -16.34 6.33 -4.75
N MET A 82 -16.05 6.67 -6.01
CA MET A 82 -14.83 7.38 -6.39
C MET A 82 -14.73 8.75 -5.70
N THR A 83 -15.84 9.49 -5.61
CA THR A 83 -15.86 10.79 -4.93
C THR A 83 -15.57 10.66 -3.44
N THR A 84 -16.15 9.66 -2.77
CA THR A 84 -15.90 9.39 -1.35
C THR A 84 -14.44 9.01 -1.07
N VAL A 85 -13.86 8.12 -1.89
CA VAL A 85 -12.45 7.72 -1.75
C VAL A 85 -11.50 8.89 -2.01
N LEU A 86 -11.78 9.71 -3.03
CA LEU A 86 -10.99 10.90 -3.33
C LEU A 86 -11.03 11.90 -2.16
N LEU A 87 -12.20 12.14 -1.59
CA LEU A 87 -12.36 13.03 -0.44
C LEU A 87 -11.61 12.51 0.80
N ALA A 88 -11.71 11.21 1.09
CA ALA A 88 -10.99 10.58 2.20
C ALA A 88 -9.47 10.71 2.04
N ASN A 89 -8.95 10.49 0.82
CA ASN A 89 -7.52 10.63 0.52
C ASN A 89 -7.03 12.07 0.64
N ILE A 90 -7.79 13.05 0.13
CA ILE A 90 -7.44 14.48 0.25
C ILE A 90 -7.33 14.90 1.72
N LEU A 91 -8.28 14.46 2.56
CA LEU A 91 -8.25 14.76 4.00
C LEU A 91 -7.08 14.09 4.72
N GLY A 92 -6.76 12.84 4.38
CA GLY A 92 -5.60 12.12 4.91
C GLY A 92 -4.28 12.77 4.53
N GLN A 93 -4.11 13.11 3.24
CA GLN A 93 -2.92 13.77 2.70
C GLN A 93 -2.71 15.15 3.34
N ALA A 94 -3.77 15.97 3.47
CA ALA A 94 -3.67 17.29 4.07
C ALA A 94 -3.19 17.22 5.53
N ARG A 95 -3.70 16.27 6.33
CA ARG A 95 -3.27 16.07 7.73
C ARG A 95 -1.81 15.64 7.83
N TYR A 96 -1.41 14.67 7.00
CA TYR A 96 -0.01 14.22 6.93
C TYR A 96 0.91 15.40 6.59
N PHE A 97 0.53 16.20 5.60
CA PHE A 97 1.33 17.34 5.16
C PHE A 97 1.37 18.48 6.18
N THR A 98 0.27 18.76 6.89
CA THR A 98 0.29 19.74 7.99
C THR A 98 1.21 19.29 9.12
N HIS A 99 1.28 17.99 9.42
CA HIS A 99 2.23 17.48 10.41
C HIS A 99 3.69 17.67 9.96
N ILE A 100 3.98 17.48 8.67
CA ILE A 100 5.30 17.79 8.08
C ILE A 100 5.61 19.29 8.13
N GLY A 101 4.61 20.15 7.87
CA GLY A 101 4.75 21.60 8.01
C GLY A 101 5.05 22.05 9.44
N ARG A 102 4.54 21.34 10.45
CA ARG A 102 4.87 21.61 11.87
C ARG A 102 6.29 21.22 12.24
N THR A 103 6.91 20.29 11.51
CA THR A 103 8.33 19.94 11.66
C THR A 103 9.25 20.86 10.84
N HIS A 104 8.77 22.03 10.41
CA HIS A 104 9.51 23.04 9.62
C HIS A 104 10.11 22.54 8.29
N LEU A 105 9.70 21.35 7.81
CA LEU A 105 10.12 20.80 6.50
C LEU A 105 9.40 21.43 5.30
N ALA A 106 8.32 22.17 5.54
CA ALA A 106 7.47 22.79 4.53
C ALA A 106 7.11 24.22 4.97
N PRO A 107 6.79 25.13 4.04
CA PRO A 107 6.61 26.55 4.35
C PRO A 107 5.48 26.79 5.38
N PRO A 108 5.66 27.75 6.32
CA PRO A 108 4.85 27.89 7.53
C PRO A 108 3.38 28.19 7.27
N PHE A 109 3.03 28.70 6.08
CA PHE A 109 1.64 28.95 5.71
C PHE A 109 0.80 27.65 5.65
N LEU A 110 1.42 26.49 5.41
CA LEU A 110 0.76 25.18 5.33
C LEU A 110 0.53 24.53 6.71
N ALA A 111 1.20 25.04 7.75
CA ALA A 111 1.03 24.61 9.14
C ALA A 111 -0.10 25.35 9.88
N THR A 112 -0.63 26.42 9.27
CA THR A 112 -1.72 27.22 9.85
C THR A 112 -3.05 26.45 9.81
N ILE A 113 -3.66 26.27 10.99
CA ILE A 113 -4.94 25.57 11.15
C ILE A 113 -6.02 26.64 11.37
N ASN A 114 -7.13 26.56 10.64
CA ASN A 114 -8.24 27.50 10.81
C ASN A 114 -8.99 27.19 12.12
N GLU A 115 -9.14 28.19 12.97
CA GLU A 115 -9.70 28.08 14.33
C GLU A 115 -11.17 27.63 14.32
N LYS A 116 -11.92 27.95 13.26
CA LYS A 116 -13.36 27.64 13.17
C LYS A 116 -13.65 26.20 12.73
N THR A 117 -12.85 25.66 11.81
CA THR A 117 -13.04 24.29 11.27
C THR A 117 -12.13 23.25 11.91
N ARG A 118 -11.10 23.68 12.68
CA ARG A 118 -10.04 22.82 13.25
C ARG A 118 -9.34 21.93 12.22
N THR A 119 -9.52 22.20 10.93
CA THR A 119 -8.91 21.47 9.82
C THR A 119 -7.95 22.37 9.04
N PRO A 120 -6.84 21.83 8.51
CA PRO A 120 -5.89 22.60 7.72
C PRO A 120 -6.43 22.88 6.31
N VAL A 121 -7.30 23.89 6.18
CA VAL A 121 -7.95 24.26 4.92
C VAL A 121 -6.90 24.69 3.87
N ASN A 122 -5.89 25.48 4.26
CA ASN A 122 -4.84 25.96 3.36
C ASN A 122 -4.05 24.80 2.73
N ALA A 123 -3.64 23.81 3.54
CA ALA A 123 -2.94 22.63 3.05
C ALA A 123 -3.82 21.79 2.11
N THR A 124 -5.11 21.68 2.43
CA THR A 124 -6.09 20.93 1.63
C THR A 124 -6.26 21.54 0.23
N VAL A 125 -6.42 22.87 0.14
CA VAL A 125 -6.59 23.58 -1.13
C VAL A 125 -5.34 23.47 -2.00
N VAL A 126 -4.15 23.68 -1.43
CA VAL A 126 -2.89 23.58 -2.18
C VAL A 126 -2.66 22.16 -2.69
N MET A 127 -2.86 21.13 -1.87
CA MET A 127 -2.68 19.74 -2.31
C MET A 127 -3.69 19.32 -3.36
N THR A 128 -4.94 19.78 -3.26
CA THR A 128 -5.96 19.50 -4.26
C THR A 128 -5.62 20.17 -5.60
N LEU A 129 -5.13 21.41 -5.56
CA LEU A 129 -4.70 22.12 -6.76
C LEU A 129 -3.51 21.42 -7.42
N LEU A 130 -2.51 20.99 -6.64
CA LEU A 130 -1.37 20.22 -7.14
C LEU A 130 -1.81 18.88 -7.76
N ASN A 131 -2.66 18.10 -7.07
CA ASN A 131 -3.17 16.83 -7.60
C ASN A 131 -4.00 17.03 -8.88
N SER A 132 -4.77 18.12 -8.97
CA SER A 132 -5.55 18.47 -10.17
C SER A 132 -4.63 18.79 -11.35
N ILE A 133 -3.55 19.55 -11.12
CA ILE A 133 -2.54 19.84 -12.16
C ILE A 133 -1.90 18.53 -12.64
N VAL A 134 -1.44 17.68 -11.72
CA VAL A 134 -0.81 16.40 -12.09
C VAL A 134 -1.80 15.49 -12.85
N GLY A 135 -3.05 15.43 -12.41
CA GLY A 135 -4.11 14.66 -13.09
C GLY A 135 -4.48 15.21 -14.47
N PHE A 136 -4.42 16.52 -14.66
CA PHE A 136 -4.69 17.16 -15.95
C PHE A 136 -3.59 16.90 -16.99
N PHE A 137 -2.32 16.85 -16.55
CA PHE A 137 -1.17 16.66 -17.43
C PHE A 137 -0.75 15.19 -17.61
N THR A 138 -1.30 14.25 -16.83
CA THR A 138 -0.89 12.83 -16.84
C THR A 138 -2.01 11.93 -17.34
N SER A 139 -1.70 11.00 -18.24
CA SER A 139 -2.68 10.00 -18.68
C SER A 139 -2.98 8.98 -17.58
N LEU A 140 -4.22 8.46 -17.56
CA LEU A 140 -4.68 7.50 -16.56
C LEU A 140 -3.82 6.23 -16.52
N ASP A 141 -3.40 5.70 -17.67
CA ASP A 141 -2.57 4.49 -17.73
C ASP A 141 -1.18 4.72 -17.13
N VAL A 142 -0.58 5.89 -17.36
CA VAL A 142 0.72 6.24 -16.77
C VAL A 142 0.55 6.38 -15.26
N LEU A 143 -0.49 7.07 -14.80
CA LEU A 143 -0.76 7.26 -13.39
C LEU A 143 -1.03 5.93 -12.68
N ALA A 144 -1.83 5.04 -13.25
CA ALA A 144 -2.15 3.73 -12.69
C ALA A 144 -0.90 2.83 -12.56
N ASN A 145 -0.03 2.84 -13.57
CA ASN A 145 1.23 2.10 -13.54
C ASN A 145 2.20 2.66 -12.47
N LEU A 146 2.31 3.99 -12.37
CA LEU A 146 3.13 4.64 -11.35
C LEU A 146 2.62 4.36 -9.93
N LEU A 147 1.30 4.42 -9.72
CA LEU A 147 0.67 4.13 -8.43
C LEU A 147 0.84 2.65 -8.03
N SER A 148 0.69 1.73 -8.97
CA SER A 148 0.85 0.29 -8.71
C SER A 148 2.29 -0.05 -8.33
N LEU A 149 3.28 0.46 -9.08
CA LEU A 149 4.70 0.29 -8.73
C LEU A 149 5.04 0.88 -7.36
N THR A 150 4.50 2.08 -7.05
CA THR A 150 4.74 2.75 -5.77
C THR A 150 4.13 1.99 -4.59
N THR A 151 2.89 1.52 -4.73
CA THR A 151 2.21 0.78 -3.66
C THR A 151 2.87 -0.57 -3.38
N LEU A 152 3.30 -1.30 -4.42
CA LEU A 152 4.09 -2.53 -4.28
C LEU A 152 5.45 -2.26 -3.60
N LEU A 153 6.11 -1.14 -3.92
CA LEU A 153 7.35 -0.73 -3.27
C LEU A 153 7.11 -0.40 -1.79
N ILE A 154 6.07 0.35 -1.45
CA ILE A 154 5.73 0.67 -0.06
C ILE A 154 5.42 -0.61 0.73
N PHE A 155 4.62 -1.52 0.18
CA PHE A 155 4.31 -2.78 0.86
C PHE A 155 5.54 -3.68 1.05
N SER A 156 6.46 -3.71 0.09
CA SER A 156 7.73 -4.43 0.26
C SER A 156 8.62 -3.78 1.35
N LEU A 157 8.70 -2.45 1.41
CA LEU A 157 9.41 -1.74 2.49
C LEU A 157 8.78 -1.98 3.86
N VAL A 158 7.44 -1.97 3.96
CA VAL A 158 6.73 -2.25 5.23
C VAL A 158 7.02 -3.68 5.68
N ALA A 159 6.98 -4.67 4.77
CA ALA A 159 7.32 -6.05 5.09
C ALA A 159 8.75 -6.19 5.64
N LEU A 160 9.73 -5.53 5.01
CA LEU A 160 11.11 -5.48 5.51
C LEU A 160 11.22 -4.78 6.86
N ALA A 161 10.53 -3.64 7.03
CA ALA A 161 10.54 -2.89 8.26
C ALA A 161 9.97 -3.71 9.44
N LEU A 162 8.93 -4.51 9.20
CA LEU A 162 8.38 -5.42 10.20
C LEU A 162 9.37 -6.51 10.61
N LEU A 163 10.10 -7.10 9.65
CA LEU A 163 11.15 -8.08 9.95
C LEU A 163 12.30 -7.46 10.73
N VAL A 164 12.84 -6.33 10.29
CA VAL A 164 13.91 -5.62 11.00
C VAL A 164 13.44 -5.24 12.41
N ARG A 165 12.25 -4.68 12.56
CA ARG A 165 11.70 -4.27 13.86
C ARG A 165 11.48 -5.43 14.83
N ARG A 166 11.22 -6.65 14.32
CA ARG A 166 11.03 -7.84 15.16
C ARG A 166 12.33 -8.38 15.74
N TYR A 167 13.38 -8.38 14.93
CA TYR A 167 14.63 -9.09 15.25
C TYR A 167 15.82 -8.17 15.56
N TYR A 168 15.70 -6.86 15.32
CA TYR A 168 16.70 -5.87 15.67
C TYR A 168 16.21 -4.93 16.78
N VAL A 169 17.00 -4.84 17.86
CA VAL A 169 16.81 -3.86 18.94
C VAL A 169 18.18 -3.21 19.20
N GLY A 170 18.21 -1.88 19.12
CA GLY A 170 19.43 -1.12 19.41
C GLY A 170 19.85 -1.31 20.87
N GLY A 171 21.13 -1.58 21.10
CA GLY A 171 21.73 -1.69 22.44
C GLY A 171 21.87 -3.12 22.99
N GLU A 172 20.96 -4.03 22.65
CA GLU A 172 20.91 -5.39 23.26
C GLU A 172 21.42 -6.52 22.33
N THR A 173 21.42 -6.31 21.01
CA THR A 173 21.80 -7.36 20.06
C THR A 173 23.33 -7.48 19.94
N THR A 174 23.87 -8.65 20.26
CA THR A 174 25.29 -9.00 20.00
C THR A 174 25.64 -8.81 18.52
N SER A 175 26.84 -8.27 18.23
CA SER A 175 27.32 -8.03 16.86
C SER A 175 27.25 -9.27 15.96
N SER A 176 27.44 -10.48 16.51
CA SER A 176 27.28 -11.74 15.76
C SER A 176 25.84 -11.97 15.29
N ASN A 177 24.84 -11.73 16.14
CA ASN A 177 23.43 -11.93 15.80
C ASN A 177 22.92 -10.86 14.83
N ARG A 178 23.40 -9.62 14.96
CA ARG A 178 23.11 -8.54 14.00
C ARG A 178 23.64 -8.90 12.60
N ASN A 179 24.87 -9.37 12.49
CA ASN A 179 25.46 -9.73 11.20
C ASN A 179 24.76 -10.94 10.57
N LYS A 180 24.36 -11.95 11.38
CA LYS A 180 23.54 -13.08 10.92
C LYS A 180 22.18 -12.63 10.40
N LEU A 181 21.52 -11.70 11.09
CA LEU A 181 20.25 -11.12 10.66
C LEU A 181 20.39 -10.41 9.31
N ILE A 182 21.41 -9.57 9.16
CA ILE A 182 21.67 -8.86 7.90
C ILE A 182 21.95 -9.87 6.77
N LEU A 183 22.73 -10.91 7.04
CA LEU A 183 23.03 -11.96 6.06
C LEU A 183 21.74 -12.65 5.58
N PHE A 184 20.87 -13.09 6.49
CA PHE A 184 19.64 -13.77 6.08
C PHE A 184 18.65 -12.83 5.39
N LEU A 185 18.57 -11.56 5.80
CA LEU A 185 17.74 -10.57 5.10
C LEU A 185 18.25 -10.33 3.69
N MET A 186 19.56 -10.15 3.50
CA MET A 186 20.16 -9.98 2.17
C MET A 186 19.98 -11.22 1.30
N LEU A 187 20.10 -12.43 1.87
CA LEU A 187 19.85 -13.68 1.16
C LEU A 187 18.37 -13.81 0.72
N MET A 188 17.43 -13.43 1.61
CA MET A 188 16.00 -13.45 1.31
C MET A 188 15.63 -12.43 0.22
N ILE A 189 16.16 -11.21 0.33
CA ILE A 189 15.95 -10.15 -0.67
C ILE A 189 16.57 -10.57 -2.00
N GLY A 190 17.81 -11.04 -1.98
CA GLY A 190 18.54 -11.50 -3.16
C GLY A 190 17.82 -12.64 -3.89
N SER A 191 17.29 -13.62 -3.15
CA SER A 191 16.54 -14.73 -3.74
C SER A 191 15.21 -14.28 -4.37
N SER A 192 14.52 -13.33 -3.73
CA SER A 192 13.26 -12.77 -4.25
C SER A 192 13.50 -11.97 -5.53
N ILE A 193 14.55 -11.13 -5.56
CA ILE A 193 14.96 -10.38 -6.75
C ILE A 193 15.43 -11.32 -7.85
N ALA A 194 16.21 -12.36 -7.52
CA ALA A 194 16.67 -13.35 -8.51
C ALA A 194 15.48 -14.07 -9.18
N THR A 195 14.46 -14.43 -8.39
CA THR A 195 13.23 -15.03 -8.91
C THR A 195 12.49 -14.08 -9.86
N ALA A 196 12.38 -12.81 -9.47
CA ALA A 196 11.72 -11.77 -10.25
C ALA A 196 12.48 -11.47 -11.57
N VAL A 197 13.81 -11.37 -11.52
CA VAL A 197 14.65 -11.20 -12.71
C VAL A 197 14.59 -12.41 -13.63
N TYR A 198 14.58 -13.63 -13.06
CA TYR A 198 14.45 -14.85 -13.84
C TYR A 198 13.13 -14.88 -14.61
N TRP A 199 12.03 -14.48 -13.96
CA TRP A 199 10.72 -14.31 -14.59
C TRP A 199 10.78 -13.25 -15.71
N ALA A 200 11.38 -12.09 -15.45
CA ALA A 200 11.45 -10.97 -16.39
C ALA A 200 12.25 -11.27 -17.67
N ILE A 201 13.23 -12.19 -17.61
CA ILE A 201 14.04 -12.59 -18.78
C ILE A 201 13.27 -13.53 -19.73
N GLY A 202 12.08 -14.03 -19.34
CA GLY A 202 11.24 -14.84 -20.22
C GLY A 202 11.82 -16.21 -20.57
N LYS A 203 12.79 -16.71 -19.78
CA LYS A 203 13.27 -18.08 -19.91
C LYS A 203 12.26 -18.99 -19.21
N ASN A 204 11.41 -19.66 -20.00
CA ASN A 204 10.33 -20.56 -19.55
C ASN A 204 10.82 -21.87 -18.88
N GLY A 205 12.00 -21.86 -18.26
CA GLY A 205 12.52 -22.97 -17.49
C GLY A 205 11.97 -22.95 -16.07
N TRP A 206 11.61 -24.11 -15.54
CA TRP A 206 11.24 -24.25 -14.12
C TRP A 206 12.48 -24.24 -13.20
N ILE A 207 13.68 -24.38 -13.78
CA ILE A 207 14.94 -24.57 -13.05
C ILE A 207 15.30 -23.38 -12.16
N GLY A 208 14.98 -22.15 -12.58
CA GLY A 208 15.24 -20.95 -11.79
C GLY A 208 14.43 -20.93 -10.51
N TYR A 209 13.12 -21.17 -10.63
CA TYR A 209 12.21 -21.25 -9.48
C TYR A 209 12.56 -22.40 -8.53
N ALA A 210 12.97 -23.54 -9.07
CA ALA A 210 13.40 -24.69 -8.27
C ALA A 210 14.65 -24.43 -7.41
N VAL A 211 15.45 -23.42 -7.75
CA VAL A 211 16.63 -23.03 -6.97
C VAL A 211 16.34 -21.85 -6.06
N THR A 212 15.67 -20.81 -6.55
CA THR A 212 15.46 -19.57 -5.78
C THR A 212 14.40 -19.72 -4.68
N VAL A 213 13.33 -20.47 -4.90
CA VAL A 213 12.27 -20.70 -3.91
C VAL A 213 12.80 -21.42 -2.65
N PRO A 214 13.56 -22.54 -2.75
CA PRO A 214 14.12 -23.16 -1.55
C PRO A 214 15.17 -22.29 -0.87
N ILE A 215 15.96 -21.50 -1.60
CA ILE A 215 16.88 -20.53 -0.98
C ILE A 215 16.11 -19.49 -0.16
N TRP A 216 14.97 -18.99 -0.67
CA TRP A 216 14.10 -18.08 0.08
C TRP A 216 13.50 -18.74 1.33
N PHE A 217 13.05 -19.99 1.20
CA PHE A 217 12.50 -20.77 2.31
C PHE A 217 13.55 -21.02 3.39
N ILE A 218 14.76 -21.42 3.01
CA ILE A 218 15.88 -21.64 3.93
C ILE A 218 16.32 -20.33 4.59
N ALA A 219 16.33 -19.21 3.87
CA ALA A 219 16.63 -17.90 4.46
C ALA A 219 15.58 -17.50 5.51
N THR A 220 14.29 -17.72 5.21
CA THR A 220 13.18 -17.43 6.12
C THR A 220 13.17 -18.36 7.33
N LEU A 221 13.46 -19.65 7.13
CA LEU A 221 13.62 -20.64 8.20
C LEU A 221 14.85 -20.35 9.06
N GLY A 222 15.96 -19.92 8.43
CA GLY A 222 17.18 -19.49 9.11
C GLY A 222 16.95 -18.28 10.02
N LEU A 223 16.14 -17.30 9.58
CA LEU A 223 15.68 -16.20 10.44
C LEU A 223 14.88 -16.70 11.63
N ASN A 224 13.99 -17.67 11.42
CA ASN A 224 13.14 -18.21 12.49
C ASN A 224 13.92 -19.01 13.54
N LEU A 225 14.95 -19.77 13.10
CA LEU A 225 15.69 -20.68 13.99
C LEU A 225 16.96 -20.07 14.60
N MET A 226 17.71 -19.26 13.85
CA MET A 226 19.02 -18.75 14.29
C MET A 226 18.95 -17.39 14.99
N VAL A 227 17.90 -16.61 14.78
CA VAL A 227 17.78 -15.26 15.35
C VAL A 227 16.70 -15.25 16.43
N LYS A 228 17.11 -15.00 17.69
CA LYS A 228 16.17 -14.87 18.80
C LYS A 228 15.29 -13.63 18.58
N GLU A 229 13.99 -13.80 18.75
CA GLU A 229 13.04 -12.69 18.65
C GLU A 229 13.36 -11.64 19.71
N ALA A 230 13.65 -10.42 19.27
CA ALA A 230 14.07 -9.34 20.16
C ALA A 230 12.87 -8.60 20.79
N LYS A 231 11.73 -8.54 20.09
CA LYS A 231 10.54 -7.80 20.58
C LYS A 231 9.22 -8.54 20.30
N LYS A 232 8.54 -8.96 21.36
CA LYS A 232 7.12 -9.37 21.27
C LYS A 232 6.23 -8.11 21.20
N PRO A 233 5.19 -8.09 20.34
CA PRO A 233 4.35 -6.92 20.16
C PRO A 233 3.39 -6.82 21.36
N LYS A 234 3.21 -5.62 21.92
CA LYS A 234 2.30 -5.41 23.06
C LYS A 234 0.82 -5.34 22.64
N LEU A 235 0.53 -4.98 21.38
CA LEU A 235 -0.81 -4.95 20.80
C LEU A 235 -0.70 -5.14 19.27
N TRP A 236 -1.59 -5.93 18.66
CA TRP A 236 -1.68 -6.21 17.21
C TRP A 236 -0.36 -6.66 16.55
N GLY A 237 0.10 -7.86 16.89
CA GLY A 237 1.20 -8.52 16.18
C GLY A 237 0.70 -9.33 14.99
N VAL A 238 1.50 -9.37 13.92
CA VAL A 238 1.23 -10.27 12.78
C VAL A 238 1.35 -11.73 13.28
N PRO A 239 0.32 -12.58 13.12
CA PRO A 239 0.43 -14.01 13.39
C PRO A 239 1.38 -14.62 12.35
N LEU A 240 2.28 -15.55 12.69
CA LEU A 240 3.26 -16.15 11.76
C LEU A 240 4.38 -15.20 11.22
N VAL A 241 4.96 -14.33 12.05
CA VAL A 241 6.30 -13.77 11.75
C VAL A 241 7.34 -14.89 11.91
N PRO A 242 8.30 -15.10 10.99
CA PRO A 242 8.70 -14.26 9.85
C PRO A 242 8.04 -14.60 8.50
N TRP A 243 7.22 -15.65 8.43
CA TRP A 243 6.68 -16.19 7.18
C TRP A 243 5.76 -15.23 6.44
N ILE A 244 4.79 -14.61 7.12
CA ILE A 244 3.83 -13.70 6.45
C ILE A 244 4.54 -12.46 5.86
N PRO A 245 5.37 -11.71 6.61
CA PRO A 245 6.09 -10.58 6.04
C PRO A 245 7.05 -11.00 4.92
N SER A 246 7.74 -12.13 5.06
CA SER A 246 8.66 -12.63 4.02
C SER A 246 7.93 -13.00 2.73
N ALA A 247 6.77 -13.66 2.83
CA ALA A 247 5.95 -14.04 1.68
C ALA A 247 5.34 -12.82 0.99
N SER A 248 4.88 -11.83 1.76
CA SER A 248 4.40 -10.55 1.23
C SER A 248 5.49 -9.83 0.45
N PHE A 249 6.72 -9.78 0.98
CA PHE A 249 7.87 -9.21 0.27
C PHE A 249 8.13 -9.92 -1.06
N ALA A 250 8.24 -11.26 -1.03
CA ALA A 250 8.51 -12.06 -2.24
C ALA A 250 7.42 -11.87 -3.30
N THR A 251 6.15 -11.87 -2.90
CA THR A 251 5.01 -11.67 -3.80
C THR A 251 5.02 -10.27 -4.42
N ASN A 252 5.26 -9.23 -3.62
CA ASN A 252 5.31 -7.85 -4.12
C ASN A 252 6.46 -7.66 -5.13
N VAL A 253 7.63 -8.26 -4.87
CA VAL A 253 8.78 -8.20 -5.78
C VAL A 253 8.53 -8.99 -7.07
N PHE A 254 7.85 -10.13 -6.97
CA PHE A 254 7.45 -10.92 -8.14
C PHE A 254 6.44 -10.18 -9.03
N ILE A 255 5.41 -9.57 -8.44
CA ILE A 255 4.43 -8.74 -9.17
C ILE A 255 5.13 -7.51 -9.76
N MET A 256 6.12 -6.94 -9.09
CA MET A 256 6.90 -5.84 -9.67
C MET A 256 7.55 -6.29 -10.98
N ALA A 257 8.17 -7.47 -11.03
CA ALA A 257 8.78 -7.97 -12.26
C ALA A 257 7.80 -8.19 -13.41
N SER A 258 6.49 -8.36 -13.12
CA SER A 258 5.46 -8.47 -14.16
C SER A 258 4.98 -7.16 -14.75
N VAL A 259 5.40 -6.03 -14.21
CA VAL A 259 5.12 -4.73 -14.78
C VAL A 259 6.06 -4.45 -15.95
N ASP A 260 5.51 -3.84 -17.00
CA ASP A 260 6.24 -3.53 -18.24
C ASP A 260 7.49 -2.65 -18.00
N GLY A 261 8.54 -2.92 -18.77
CA GLY A 261 9.84 -2.24 -18.64
C GLY A 261 9.75 -0.73 -18.91
N ALA A 262 8.86 -0.30 -19.81
CA ALA A 262 8.65 1.13 -20.09
C ALA A 262 8.10 1.88 -18.87
N SER A 263 7.32 1.21 -18.02
CA SER A 263 6.79 1.79 -16.78
C SER A 263 7.89 2.07 -15.77
N TYR A 264 8.91 1.22 -15.69
CA TYR A 264 10.07 1.45 -14.83
C TYR A 264 10.90 2.65 -15.24
N VAL A 265 11.10 2.87 -16.54
CA VAL A 265 11.83 4.04 -17.03
C VAL A 265 11.08 5.32 -16.67
N ARG A 266 9.76 5.34 -16.87
CA ARG A 266 8.90 6.49 -16.50
C ARG A 266 8.92 6.74 -14.99
N PHE A 267 8.78 5.68 -14.19
CA PHE A 267 8.86 5.75 -12.74
C PHE A 267 10.22 6.27 -12.27
N GLY A 268 11.31 5.78 -12.86
CA GLY A 268 12.67 6.21 -12.57
C GLY A 268 12.88 7.70 -12.83
N ILE A 269 12.40 8.23 -13.96
CA ILE A 269 12.49 9.66 -14.29
C ILE A 269 11.73 10.51 -13.25
N TRP A 270 10.48 10.15 -12.95
CA TRP A 270 9.67 10.89 -11.96
C TRP A 270 10.24 10.79 -10.55
N SER A 271 10.72 9.62 -10.14
CA SER A 271 11.38 9.43 -8.85
C SER A 271 12.69 10.20 -8.76
N LEU A 272 13.45 10.29 -9.85
CA LEU A 272 14.69 11.08 -9.90
C LEU A 272 14.39 12.58 -9.77
N LEU A 273 13.37 13.09 -10.48
CA LEU A 273 12.95 14.49 -10.36
C LEU A 273 12.50 14.82 -8.93
N LEU A 274 11.71 13.94 -8.29
CA LEU A 274 11.30 14.08 -6.90
C LEU A 274 12.49 14.02 -5.94
N LEU A 275 13.48 13.16 -6.20
CA LEU A 275 14.69 13.05 -5.39
C LEU A 275 15.56 14.31 -5.52
N VAL A 276 15.71 14.86 -6.73
CA VAL A 276 16.40 16.14 -6.95
C VAL A 276 15.69 17.25 -6.20
N TYR A 277 14.36 17.36 -6.33
CA TYR A 277 13.58 18.33 -5.54
C TYR A 277 13.80 18.15 -4.03
N TYR A 278 13.80 16.90 -3.55
CA TYR A 278 14.06 16.59 -2.15
C TYR A 278 15.45 17.04 -1.70
N VAL A 279 16.52 16.71 -2.43
CA VAL A 279 17.90 17.06 -2.06
C VAL A 279 18.14 18.58 -2.11
N PHE A 280 17.61 19.27 -3.12
CA PHE A 280 17.86 20.70 -3.29
C PHE A 280 17.00 21.57 -2.38
N ILE A 281 15.72 21.27 -2.24
CA ILE A 281 14.78 22.13 -1.50
C ILE A 281 14.46 21.53 -0.14
N ALA A 282 13.99 20.27 -0.09
CA ALA A 282 13.49 19.69 1.15
C ALA A 282 14.60 19.41 2.17
N LEU A 283 15.80 19.01 1.71
CA LEU A 283 16.93 18.72 2.59
C LEU A 283 17.49 20.01 3.18
N HIS A 284 17.68 21.06 2.37
CA HIS A 284 18.10 22.37 2.86
C HIS A 284 17.06 22.95 3.84
N ALA A 285 15.78 22.91 3.48
CA ALA A 285 14.70 23.33 4.38
C ALA A 285 14.70 22.52 5.70
N SER A 286 14.93 21.20 5.63
CA SER A 286 15.00 20.35 6.83
C SER A 286 16.24 20.61 7.68
N TYR A 287 17.37 20.97 7.05
CA TYR A 287 18.61 21.27 7.75
C TYR A 287 18.53 22.63 8.44
N ASP A 288 18.00 23.64 7.74
CA ASP A 288 17.79 24.98 8.29
C ASP A 288 16.79 24.93 9.47
N ALA A 289 15.71 24.15 9.32
CA ALA A 289 14.76 23.87 10.39
C ALA A 289 15.38 23.19 11.63
N ALA A 290 16.25 22.20 11.42
CA ALA A 290 16.94 21.51 12.51
C ALA A 290 17.94 22.42 13.23
N LYS A 291 18.58 23.33 12.50
CA LYS A 291 19.53 24.30 13.04
C LYS A 291 18.82 25.31 13.95
N GLU A 292 17.71 25.90 13.50
CA GLU A 292 16.90 26.84 14.31
C GLU A 292 16.40 26.22 15.62
N THR A 293 16.01 24.94 15.60
CA THR A 293 15.57 24.21 16.80
C THR A 293 16.72 24.03 17.80
N THR A 294 17.92 23.75 17.31
CA THR A 294 19.12 23.56 18.14
C THR A 294 19.60 24.89 18.75
N ASP A 295 19.56 25.97 17.98
CA ASP A 295 19.92 27.31 18.43
C ASP A 295 18.93 27.82 19.50
N THR A 296 17.62 27.60 19.31
CA THR A 296 16.58 27.95 20.31
C THR A 296 16.73 27.14 21.60
N THR A 297 17.03 25.84 21.49
CA THR A 297 17.25 24.98 22.67
C THR A 297 18.50 25.41 23.43
N SER A 298 19.58 25.76 22.71
CA SER A 298 20.83 26.23 23.32
C SER A 298 20.65 27.59 23.99
N ALA A 299 19.91 28.51 23.37
CA ALA A 299 19.56 29.81 23.94
C ALA A 299 18.68 29.68 25.20
N ALA A 300 17.66 28.80 25.16
CA ALA A 300 16.80 28.53 26.32
C ALA A 300 17.58 27.87 27.48
N THR A 301 18.55 27.00 27.16
CA THR A 301 19.39 26.37 28.18
C THR A 301 20.35 27.40 28.80
N ALA A 302 20.86 28.35 28.02
CA ALA A 302 21.71 29.44 28.51
C ALA A 302 20.94 30.40 29.44
N THR A 303 19.72 30.82 29.06
CA THR A 303 18.89 31.70 29.92
C THR A 303 18.47 31.01 31.22
N CYS A 304 18.17 29.70 31.20
CA CYS A 304 17.89 28.95 32.42
C CYS A 304 19.09 28.85 33.38
N LEU A 305 20.33 28.89 32.86
CA LEU A 305 21.54 28.91 33.70
C LEU A 305 21.79 30.30 34.31
N GLU A 306 21.48 31.38 33.59
CA GLU A 306 21.56 32.75 34.12
C GLU A 306 20.48 33.02 35.18
N ASP A 307 19.24 32.59 34.97
CA ASP A 307 18.16 32.74 35.96
C ASP A 307 18.35 31.85 37.21
N GLY A 308 18.96 30.67 37.03
CA GLY A 308 19.39 29.80 38.13
C GLY A 308 20.56 30.36 38.94
N GLY A 309 21.40 31.21 38.33
CA GLY A 309 22.48 31.93 39.00
C GLY A 309 22.03 33.22 39.70
N ALA A 310 21.01 33.91 39.18
CA ALA A 310 20.46 35.13 39.75
C ALA A 310 19.65 34.92 41.04
N SER A 311 19.12 33.71 41.26
CA SER A 311 18.36 33.36 42.48
C SER A 311 19.21 33.04 43.71
N GLN A 312 20.54 33.15 43.65
CA GLN A 312 21.48 32.87 44.76
C GLN A 312 22.10 34.13 45.40
N LEU A 313 21.64 35.34 45.07
CA LEU A 313 22.16 36.61 45.64
C LEU A 313 21.16 37.42 46.48
N HIS A 314 20.01 36.84 46.80
CA HIS A 314 19.06 37.42 47.75
C HIS A 314 18.59 36.35 48.74
N TYR A 315 19.43 36.03 49.72
CA TYR A 315 19.08 35.81 51.14
C TYR A 315 20.34 35.57 51.97
#